data_AF-A0A1I0U4V9-F1
#
_entry.id   AF-A0A1I0U4V9-F1
#
_cell.length_a   1.000
_cell.length_b   1.000
_cell.length_c   1.000
_cell.angle_alpha   90.00
_cell.angle_beta   90.00
_cell.angle_gamma   90.00
#
_symmetry.space_group_name_H-M   'P 1'
#
loop_
_entity.id
_entity.type
_entity.pdbx_description
1 polymer ?
#
loop_
_entity_poly.entity_id
_entity_poly.type
_entity_poly.pdbx_seq_one_letter_code
_entity_poly.pdbx_strand_id
1 'polypeptide(L)'
;MITTRTDIKVSLGHDDPKLGHDDWTNQSDQGAFNAKNIPFLYFGVEDHKDYHKASDEYSTITKQFFSHAASAVLDVVKNIDKQTGLQQLLKNKMIMMDNPRKQQKF
;
A
#
# COMPACT_ATOMS: atom_id res chain seq x y z
N MET A 1 -4.81 -8.65 -1.89
CA MET A 1 -4.70 -8.10 -0.53
C MET A 1 -6.06 -8.15 0.11
N ILE A 2 -6.22 -8.90 1.19
CA ILE A 2 -7.49 -9.00 1.91
C ILE A 2 -7.22 -8.50 3.32
N THR A 3 -7.94 -7.48 3.75
CA THR A 3 -8.08 -7.16 5.17
C THR A 3 -9.15 -8.08 5.75
N THR A 4 -8.89 -8.68 6.91
CA THR A 4 -9.90 -9.47 7.64
C THR A 4 -10.72 -8.60 8.59
N ARG A 5 -10.52 -7.29 8.55
CA ARG A 5 -11.22 -6.33 9.40
C ARG A 5 -12.63 -6.11 8.90
N THR A 6 -13.59 -6.06 9.84
CA THR A 6 -15.00 -5.78 9.57
C THR A 6 -15.39 -4.35 9.94
N ASP A 7 -14.51 -3.60 10.60
CA ASP A 7 -14.73 -2.24 11.08
C ASP A 7 -14.38 -1.14 10.06
N ILE A 8 -13.85 -1.54 8.90
CA ILE A 8 -13.63 -0.67 7.75
C ILE A 8 -13.77 -1.47 6.45
N LYS A 9 -14.37 -0.84 5.44
CA LYS A 9 -14.45 -1.39 4.09
C LYS A 9 -13.27 -0.86 3.28
N VAL A 10 -12.49 -1.77 2.69
CA VAL A 10 -11.42 -1.44 1.73
C VAL A 10 -11.90 -1.86 0.34
N SER A 11 -12.01 -0.89 -0.57
CA SER A 11 -12.34 -1.12 -1.98
C SER A 11 -11.06 -1.19 -2.81
N LEU A 12 -11.05 -2.00 -3.86
CA LEU A 12 -9.95 -2.09 -4.82
C LEU A 12 -10.37 -1.42 -6.13
N GLY A 13 -9.41 -0.82 -6.85
CA GLY A 13 -9.63 -0.14 -8.13
C GLY A 13 -8.88 1.18 -8.20
N HIS A 14 -9.42 2.11 -9.01
CA HIS A 14 -8.85 3.44 -9.27
C HIS A 14 -7.47 3.43 -9.95
N ASP A 15 -7.18 2.37 -10.70
CA ASP A 15 -5.94 2.14 -11.43
C ASP A 15 -6.16 1.74 -12.90
N ASP A 16 -7.36 2.02 -13.46
CA ASP A 16 -7.69 1.83 -14.87
C ASP A 16 -7.93 3.20 -15.55
N PRO A 17 -7.14 3.57 -16.59
CA PRO A 17 -7.32 4.82 -17.33
C PRO A 17 -8.73 5.05 -17.90
N LYS A 18 -9.53 3.99 -18.09
CA LYS A 18 -10.93 4.09 -18.54
C LYS A 18 -11.84 4.73 -17.49
N LEU A 19 -11.41 4.81 -16.24
CA LEU A 19 -12.14 5.42 -15.13
C LEU A 19 -12.08 6.95 -15.16
N GLY A 20 -11.23 7.55 -16.00
CA GLY A 20 -11.17 9.00 -16.16
C GLY A 20 -10.77 9.70 -14.86
N HIS A 21 -11.66 10.52 -14.30
CA HIS A 21 -11.41 11.19 -13.01
C HIS A 21 -11.28 10.21 -11.84
N ASP A 22 -11.85 9.01 -11.96
CA ASP A 22 -11.73 7.97 -10.95
C ASP A 22 -10.45 7.13 -11.11
N ASP A 23 -9.60 7.42 -12.11
CA ASP A 23 -8.23 6.88 -12.18
C ASP A 23 -7.29 7.69 -11.28
N TRP A 24 -6.96 7.14 -10.11
CA TRP A 24 -6.13 7.77 -9.10
C TRP A 24 -4.63 7.49 -9.29
N THR A 25 -4.24 6.78 -10.35
CA THR A 25 -2.85 6.38 -10.64
C THR A 25 -1.86 7.54 -10.55
N ASN A 26 -2.24 8.75 -10.96
CA ASN A 26 -1.37 9.92 -10.99
C ASN A 26 -1.89 11.10 -10.16
N GLN A 27 -2.78 10.86 -9.18
CA GLN A 27 -3.44 11.94 -8.41
C GLN A 27 -2.75 12.31 -7.10
N SER A 28 -1.63 11.67 -6.77
CA SER A 28 -0.82 12.00 -5.59
C SER A 28 0.64 11.57 -5.83
N ASP A 29 1.46 11.53 -4.79
CA ASP A 29 2.92 11.33 -4.86
C ASP A 29 3.33 10.04 -5.58
N GLN A 30 2.48 9.01 -5.58
CA GLN A 30 2.70 7.75 -6.31
C GLN A 30 2.84 7.95 -7.82
N GLY A 31 2.31 9.04 -8.40
CA GLY A 31 2.39 9.30 -9.84
C GLY A 31 3.85 9.36 -10.34
N ALA A 32 4.77 9.85 -9.52
CA ALA A 32 6.20 9.85 -9.86
C ALA A 32 6.81 8.44 -9.94
N PHE A 33 6.31 7.50 -9.12
CA PHE A 33 6.70 6.10 -9.14
C PHE A 33 6.11 5.39 -10.36
N ASN A 34 4.84 5.67 -10.65
CA ASN A 34 4.16 5.16 -11.85
C ASN A 34 4.90 5.56 -13.14
N ALA A 35 5.32 6.82 -13.26
CA ALA A 35 6.07 7.33 -14.41
C ALA A 35 7.44 6.64 -14.64
N LYS A 36 7.93 5.88 -13.65
CA LYS A 36 9.16 5.09 -13.72
C LYS A 36 8.91 3.59 -13.67
N ASN A 37 7.66 3.16 -13.81
CA ASN A 37 7.22 1.77 -13.73
C ASN A 37 7.63 1.10 -12.40
N ILE A 38 7.68 1.86 -11.31
CA ILE A 38 7.95 1.33 -9.98
C ILE A 38 6.62 0.91 -9.36
N PRO A 39 6.45 -0.35 -8.93
CA PRO A 39 5.23 -0.82 -8.30
C PRO A 39 4.93 -0.04 -7.01
N PHE A 40 3.67 0.30 -6.80
CA PHE A 40 3.22 1.02 -5.62
C PHE A 40 1.87 0.49 -5.10
N LEU A 41 1.53 0.87 -3.88
CA LEU A 41 0.18 0.80 -3.34
C LEU A 41 -0.21 2.18 -2.87
N TYR A 42 -1.37 2.65 -3.32
CA TYR A 42 -1.93 3.92 -2.90
C TYR A 42 -3.19 3.67 -2.08
N PHE A 43 -3.29 4.34 -0.93
CA PHE A 43 -4.48 4.33 -0.08
C PHE A 43 -5.04 5.74 -0.03
N GLY A 44 -6.20 5.93 -0.65
CA GLY A 44 -6.93 7.18 -0.67
C GLY A 44 -8.34 7.02 -0.11
N VAL A 45 -9.01 8.15 0.05
CA VAL A 45 -10.45 8.23 0.31
C VAL A 45 -11.09 9.07 -0.79
N GLU A 46 -12.38 8.84 -1.02
CA GLU A 46 -13.18 9.70 -1.88
C GLU A 46 -13.17 11.16 -1.40
N ASP A 47 -13.44 12.07 -2.33
CA ASP A 47 -13.64 13.49 -2.02
C ASP A 47 -14.70 13.66 -0.91
N HIS A 48 -14.43 14.59 0.00
CA HIS A 48 -15.34 14.95 1.09
C HIS A 48 -15.77 16.41 0.98
N LYS A 49 -16.86 16.75 1.69
CA LYS A 49 -17.49 18.09 1.63
C LYS A 49 -16.54 19.25 1.95
N ASP A 50 -15.47 19.00 2.69
CA ASP A 50 -14.49 19.98 3.15
C ASP A 50 -13.20 19.98 2.31
N TYR A 51 -13.07 19.09 1.33
CA TYR A 51 -11.87 18.98 0.50
C TYR A 51 -11.52 20.31 -0.19
N HIS A 52 -10.25 20.70 -0.14
CA HIS A 52 -9.71 21.98 -0.65
C HIS A 52 -10.42 23.23 -0.10
N LYS A 53 -10.92 23.19 1.14
CA LYS A 53 -11.53 24.33 1.83
C LYS A 53 -10.86 24.56 3.18
N ALA A 54 -10.93 25.80 3.67
CA ALA A 54 -10.46 26.16 5.01
C ALA A 54 -11.27 25.51 6.15
N SER A 55 -12.32 24.75 5.84
CA SER A 55 -13.08 23.95 6.81
C SER A 55 -12.53 22.54 6.98
N ASP A 56 -11.49 22.14 6.24
CA ASP A 56 -10.77 20.88 6.42
C ASP A 56 -9.87 20.95 7.65
N GLU A 57 -10.49 20.82 8.82
CA GLU A 57 -9.91 21.13 10.12
C GLU A 57 -10.05 19.94 11.07
N TYR A 58 -9.29 19.94 12.17
CA TYR A 58 -9.35 18.86 13.16
C TYR A 58 -10.78 18.54 13.65
N SER A 59 -11.63 19.56 13.75
CA SER A 59 -13.02 19.42 14.21
C SER A 59 -13.91 18.62 13.25
N THR A 60 -13.55 18.51 11.97
CA THR A 60 -14.33 17.80 10.95
C THR A 60 -13.85 16.37 10.70
N ILE A 61 -12.73 15.96 11.32
CA ILE A 61 -12.19 14.61 11.22
C ILE A 61 -13.12 13.56 11.84
N THR A 62 -13.40 12.50 11.08
CA THR A 62 -14.07 11.29 11.60
C THR A 62 -13.06 10.41 12.34
N LYS A 63 -12.85 10.67 13.64
CA LYS A 63 -11.77 10.06 14.45
C LYS A 63 -11.74 8.53 14.46
N GLN A 64 -12.91 7.90 14.50
CA GLN A 64 -13.00 6.44 14.48
C GLN A 64 -12.56 5.86 13.13
N PHE A 65 -12.98 6.49 12.02
CA PHE A 65 -12.55 6.10 10.69
C PHE A 65 -11.03 6.18 10.54
N PHE A 66 -10.40 7.27 11.01
CA PHE A 66 -8.94 7.41 10.99
C PHE A 66 -8.24 6.22 11.67
N SER A 67 -8.68 5.85 12.87
CA SER A 67 -8.07 4.76 13.64
C SER A 67 -8.21 3.41 12.94
N HIS A 68 -9.37 3.14 12.33
CA HIS A 68 -9.61 1.91 11.58
C HIS A 68 -8.80 1.88 10.27
N ALA A 69 -8.72 2.99 9.54
CA ALA A 69 -7.94 3.12 8.31
C ALA A 69 -6.45 2.91 8.57
N ALA A 70 -5.89 3.56 9.58
CA ALA A 70 -4.49 3.38 9.97
C ALA A 70 -4.20 1.92 10.35
N SER A 71 -5.12 1.27 11.07
CA SER A 71 -4.99 -0.14 11.44
C SER A 71 -5.04 -1.07 10.22
N ALA A 72 -5.92 -0.80 9.24
CA ALA A 72 -6.00 -1.59 8.02
C ALA A 72 -4.72 -1.46 7.17
N VAL A 73 -4.17 -0.25 7.02
CA VAL A 73 -2.89 -0.03 6.32
C VAL A 73 -1.76 -0.77 7.04
N LEU A 74 -1.72 -0.71 8.38
CA LEU A 74 -0.72 -1.44 9.18
C LEU A 74 -0.80 -2.97 8.94
N ASP A 75 -2.01 -3.53 8.91
CA ASP A 75 -2.20 -4.96 8.65
C ASP A 75 -1.71 -5.36 7.25
N VAL A 76 -1.97 -4.53 6.24
CA VAL A 76 -1.45 -4.75 4.88
C VAL A 76 0.08 -4.70 4.86
N VAL A 77 0.69 -3.68 5.45
CA VAL A 77 2.15 -3.54 5.52
C VAL A 77 2.77 -4.74 6.23
N LYS A 78 2.25 -5.15 7.39
CA LYS A 78 2.73 -6.35 8.11
C LYS A 78 2.61 -7.61 7.25
N ASN A 79 1.53 -7.76 6.49
CA ASN A 79 1.34 -8.93 5.65
C ASN A 79 2.27 -8.96 4.44
N ILE A 80 2.63 -7.79 3.89
CA ILE A 80 3.64 -7.67 2.83
C ILE A 80 5.04 -7.92 3.40
N ASP A 81 5.36 -7.31 4.55
CA ASP A 81 6.67 -7.40 5.19
C ASP A 81 7.00 -8.80 5.70
N LYS A 82 5.97 -9.60 6.05
CA LYS A 82 6.11 -10.98 6.51
C LYS A 82 6.88 -11.92 5.57
N GLN A 83 7.33 -11.48 4.40
CA GLN A 83 8.07 -12.23 3.38
C GLN A 83 7.52 -13.63 3.17
N THR A 84 6.81 -13.84 2.07
CA THR A 84 6.45 -15.21 1.68
C THR A 84 7.69 -16.11 1.75
N GLY A 85 7.54 -17.36 2.20
CA GLY A 85 8.69 -18.29 2.29
C GLY A 85 9.49 -18.36 0.98
N LEU A 86 8.84 -18.09 -0.15
CA LEU A 86 9.42 -17.89 -1.46
C LEU A 86 10.38 -16.69 -1.56
N GLN A 87 10.02 -15.51 -1.04
CA GLN A 87 10.91 -14.33 -1.02
C GLN A 87 12.13 -14.58 -0.15
N GLN A 88 11.96 -15.23 1.00
CA GLN A 88 13.08 -15.64 1.85
C GLN A 88 13.95 -16.69 1.15
N LEU A 89 13.36 -17.68 0.49
CA LEU A 89 14.06 -18.68 -0.33
C LEU A 89 14.85 -18.03 -1.47
N LEU A 90 14.26 -17.09 -2.21
CA LEU A 90 14.91 -16.39 -3.31
C LEU A 90 16.05 -15.51 -2.81
N LYS A 91 15.86 -14.77 -1.71
CA LYS A 91 16.91 -13.99 -1.07
C LYS A 91 18.07 -14.87 -0.60
N ASN A 92 17.77 -16.00 0.04
CA ASN A 92 18.78 -16.98 0.46
C ASN A 92 19.53 -17.57 -0.74
N LYS A 93 18.81 -17.93 -1.82
CA LYS A 93 19.42 -18.48 -3.03
C LYS A 93 20.33 -17.46 -3.73
N MET A 94 19.93 -16.20 -3.80
CA MET A 94 20.71 -15.11 -4.38
C MET A 94 21.99 -14.85 -3.57
N ILE A 95 21.89 -14.79 -2.23
CA ILE A 95 23.04 -14.70 -1.32
C ILE A 95 24.02 -15.89 -1.51
N MET A 96 23.50 -17.09 -1.77
CA MET A 96 24.33 -18.29 -2.00
C MET A 96 25.01 -18.26 -3.39
N MET A 97 24.39 -17.64 -4.40
CA MET A 97 24.97 -17.49 -5.74
C MET A 97 26.07 -16.43 -5.76
N ASP A 98 25.93 -15.35 -4.98
CA ASP A 98 26.92 -14.28 -4.88
C ASP A 98 28.12 -14.64 -3.97
N ASN A 99 28.03 -15.71 -3.18
CA ASN A 99 29.13 -16.21 -2.36
C ASN A 99 29.14 -17.76 -2.27
N PRO A 100 29.67 -18.46 -3.30
CA PRO A 100 29.62 -19.92 -3.39
C PRO A 100 30.37 -20.67 -2.27
N ARG A 101 31.19 -19.97 -1.48
CA ARG A 101 31.96 -20.56 -0.36
C ARG A 101 31.11 -20.90 0.89
N LYS A 102 29.83 -20.53 0.93
CA LYS A 102 28.92 -20.91 2.04
C LYS A 102 28.35 -22.33 1.94
N GLN A 103 28.60 -23.07 0.85
CA GLN A 103 28.21 -24.49 0.74
C GLN A 103 29.09 -25.45 1.57
N GLN A 104 30.15 -24.97 2.21
CA GLN A 104 31.06 -25.80 3.00
C GLN A 104 31.15 -25.34 4.46
N LYS A 105 30.06 -25.46 5.21
CA LYS A 105 30.14 -25.69 6.66
C LYS A 105 29.05 -26.68 7.04
N PHE A 106 29.55 -27.85 7.44
CA PHE A 106 28.93 -29.05 8.03
C PHE A 106 27.45 -28.99 8.39
#